data_AF-F8JAP5-F1
#
_entry.id   AF-F8JAP5-F1
#
_cell.length_a   1.000
_cell.length_b   1.000
_cell.length_c   1.000
_cell.angle_alpha   90.00
_cell.angle_beta   90.00
_cell.angle_gamma   90.00
#
_symmetry.space_group_name_H-M   'P 1'
#
loop_
_entity.id
_entity.type
_entity.pdbx_description
1 polymer ?
#
loop_
_entity_poly.entity_id
_entity_poly.type
_entity_poly.pdbx_seq_one_letter_code
_entity_poly.pdbx_strand_id
1 'polypeptide(L)'
;MIVACEEVGFPVTVPKPHTSNAAAHGRFDRADFTYVAGEDAYVCPAGARLTYRFTNTEAGKTLHSYWADACGSCAIKGRCTTSKQRRVRR
;
A
#
# COMPACT_ATOMS: atom_id res chain seq x y z
N MET A 1 27.83 34.30 -5.73
CA MET A 1 26.87 34.08 -6.83
C MET A 1 26.85 32.59 -7.13
N ILE A 2 25.71 32.03 -7.54
CA ILE A 2 25.38 30.59 -7.70
C ILE A 2 24.85 29.98 -6.40
N VAL A 3 23.69 29.31 -6.32
CA VAL A 3 22.37 29.35 -6.98
C VAL A 3 21.51 28.45 -6.07
N ALA A 4 20.24 28.81 -5.92
CA ALA A 4 19.24 28.08 -5.15
C ALA A 4 19.23 26.57 -5.48
N CYS A 5 19.41 25.73 -4.46
CA CYS A 5 18.90 24.36 -4.50
C CYS A 5 17.48 24.41 -3.94
N GLU A 6 16.55 24.59 -4.87
CA GLU A 6 15.12 24.45 -4.67
C GLU A 6 14.75 22.97 -4.48
N GLU A 7 13.69 22.78 -3.68
CA GLU A 7 12.75 21.65 -3.74
C GLU A 7 13.31 20.22 -3.66
N VAL A 8 13.18 19.59 -2.49
CA VAL A 8 12.34 18.38 -2.41
C VAL A 8 11.66 18.35 -1.03
N GLY A 9 10.40 18.82 -0.97
CA GLY A 9 9.51 18.52 0.14
C GLY A 9 9.17 17.03 0.14
N PHE A 10 9.99 16.21 0.79
CA PHE A 10 9.62 14.82 1.08
C PHE A 10 8.74 14.82 2.34
N PRO A 11 7.43 14.49 2.26
CA PRO A 11 6.66 14.21 3.46
C PRO A 11 7.25 12.94 4.09
N VAL A 12 8.12 13.12 5.09
CA VAL A 12 8.60 12.06 5.97
C VAL A 12 7.40 11.53 6.75
N THR A 13 6.67 10.59 6.14
CA THR A 13 5.63 9.85 6.85
C THR A 13 6.34 8.79 7.70
N VAL A 14 6.51 9.11 8.98
CA VAL A 14 7.06 8.22 10.01
C VAL A 14 6.24 6.94 10.06
N PRO A 15 6.77 5.75 9.67
CA PRO A 15 6.00 4.53 9.81
C PRO A 15 5.93 4.15 11.30
N LYS A 16 4.71 4.07 11.83
CA LYS A 16 4.45 3.61 13.19
C LYS A 16 5.00 2.17 13.38
N PRO A 17 5.63 1.87 14.53
CA PRO A 17 6.21 0.54 14.77
C PRO A 17 5.13 -0.55 14.97
N HIS A 18 5.13 -1.46 14.00
CA HIS A 18 4.88 -2.91 14.02
C HIS A 18 4.09 -3.56 15.16
N THR A 19 2.94 -4.12 14.80
CA THR A 19 2.48 -5.46 15.25
C THR A 19 1.71 -6.12 14.10
N SER A 20 2.33 -6.95 13.27
CA SER A 20 1.53 -7.80 12.37
C SER A 20 2.26 -9.06 11.91
N ASN A 21 1.57 -10.20 12.05
CA ASN A 21 2.03 -11.58 11.96
C ASN A 21 2.40 -12.06 10.54
N ALA A 22 2.38 -11.18 9.51
CA ALA A 22 2.68 -11.57 8.14
C ALA A 22 4.19 -11.66 7.85
N ALA A 23 5.01 -10.85 8.52
CA ALA A 23 6.47 -10.92 8.45
C ALA A 23 7.01 -12.30 8.87
N ALA A 24 6.34 -12.94 9.83
CA ALA A 24 6.69 -14.28 10.33
C ALA A 24 6.56 -15.39 9.26
N HIS A 25 5.79 -15.16 8.19
CA HIS A 25 5.60 -16.10 7.10
C HIS A 25 6.27 -15.64 5.78
N GLY A 26 7.10 -14.59 5.81
CA GLY A 26 7.78 -14.07 4.62
C GLY A 26 6.84 -13.49 3.56
N ARG A 27 5.62 -13.11 3.93
CA ARG A 27 4.65 -12.47 3.05
C ARG A 27 4.63 -10.98 3.29
N PHE A 28 4.42 -10.20 2.22
CA PHE A 28 4.28 -8.75 2.34
C PHE A 28 3.08 -8.41 3.24
N ASP A 29 3.34 -7.64 4.29
CA ASP A 29 2.32 -7.14 5.19
C ASP A 29 1.73 -5.83 4.63
N ARG A 30 0.68 -5.29 5.26
CA ARG A 30 0.22 -3.93 4.98
C ARG A 30 1.33 -2.89 5.25
N ALA A 31 2.27 -3.17 6.15
CA ALA A 31 3.41 -2.29 6.43
C ALA A 31 4.32 -2.06 5.19
N ASP A 32 4.44 -3.04 4.30
CA ASP A 32 5.19 -2.89 3.04
C ASP A 32 4.47 -1.99 2.02
N PHE A 33 3.19 -1.65 2.26
CA PHE A 33 2.41 -0.79 1.39
C PHE A 33 2.49 0.65 1.91
N THR A 34 3.13 1.51 1.14
CA THR A 34 3.25 2.93 1.47
C THR A 34 1.97 3.65 1.09
N TYR A 35 1.31 4.29 2.04
CA TYR A 35 0.12 5.10 1.74
C TYR A 35 0.53 6.49 1.25
N VAL A 36 0.01 6.88 0.09
CA VAL A 36 0.21 8.17 -0.55
C VAL A 36 -1.08 8.98 -0.37
N ALA A 37 -1.09 9.83 0.66
CA ALA A 37 -2.26 10.65 1.01
C ALA A 37 -2.69 11.61 -0.11
N GLY A 38 -1.75 12.07 -0.94
CA GLY A 38 -2.05 12.97 -2.06
C GLY A 38 -2.90 12.32 -3.17
N GLU A 39 -2.84 11.00 -3.32
CA GLU A 39 -3.58 10.24 -4.34
C GLU A 39 -4.63 9.30 -3.73
N ASP A 40 -4.81 9.30 -2.40
CA ASP A 40 -5.53 8.27 -1.64
C ASP A 40 -5.24 6.85 -2.15
N ALA A 41 -3.96 6.54 -2.33
CA ALA A 41 -3.51 5.29 -2.95
C ALA A 41 -2.42 4.62 -2.12
N TYR A 42 -2.34 3.31 -2.17
CA TYR A 42 -1.26 2.53 -1.58
C TYR A 42 -0.25 2.13 -2.65
N VAL A 43 1.04 2.33 -2.42
CA VAL A 43 2.12 1.87 -3.30
C VAL A 43 2.66 0.57 -2.72
N CYS A 44 2.64 -0.50 -3.52
CA CYS A 44 3.19 -1.79 -3.11
C CYS A 44 4.70 -1.87 -3.41
N PRO A 45 5.44 -2.82 -2.82
CA PRO A 45 6.87 -2.98 -3.08
C PRO A 45 7.19 -3.42 -4.52
N ALA A 46 6.19 -3.83 -5.32
CA ALA A 46 6.35 -4.02 -6.76
C ALA A 46 6.35 -2.72 -7.56
N GLY A 47 6.11 -1.57 -6.91
CA GLY A 47 5.93 -0.27 -7.56
C GLY A 47 4.51 -0.03 -8.12
N ALA A 48 3.58 -0.97 -7.95
CA ALA A 48 2.20 -0.78 -8.40
C ALA A 48 1.38 0.06 -7.42
N ARG A 49 0.53 0.94 -7.95
CA ARG A 49 -0.40 1.80 -7.18
C ARG A 49 -1.75 1.12 -7.02
N LEU A 50 -2.16 0.92 -5.78
CA LEU A 50 -3.45 0.42 -5.36
C LEU A 50 -4.34 1.62 -5.06
N THR A 51 -5.25 1.92 -5.97
CA THR A 51 -6.21 3.01 -5.79
C THR A 51 -7.41 2.55 -4.97
N TYR A 52 -8.12 3.52 -4.38
CA TYR A 52 -9.44 3.27 -3.81
C TYR A 52 -10.39 2.73 -4.89
N ARG A 53 -11.17 1.71 -4.52
CA ARG A 53 -12.08 1.04 -5.46
C ARG A 53 -13.51 1.05 -4.97
N PHE A 54 -13.73 0.60 -3.75
CA PHE A 54 -15.05 0.67 -3.12
C PHE A 54 -14.95 0.52 -1.61
N THR A 55 -15.98 1.00 -0.94
CA THR A 55 -16.19 0.79 0.47
C THR A 55 -17.25 -0.29 0.66
N ASN A 56 -17.00 -1.21 1.58
CA ASN A 56 -17.94 -2.24 1.96
C ASN A 56 -18.22 -2.15 3.45
N THR A 57 -19.47 -2.39 3.86
CA THR A 57 -19.83 -2.43 5.27
C THR A 57 -19.90 -3.88 5.71
N GLU A 58 -18.85 -4.38 6.37
CA GLU A 58 -18.87 -5.71 7.00
C GLU A 58 -19.07 -5.58 8.51
N ALA A 59 -20.05 -6.30 9.06
CA ALA A 59 -20.33 -6.32 10.50
C ALA A 59 -20.47 -4.91 11.14
N GLY A 60 -21.12 -3.98 10.44
CA GLY A 60 -21.32 -2.61 10.89
C GLY A 60 -20.07 -1.72 10.82
N LYS A 61 -18.98 -2.19 10.21
CA LYS A 61 -17.74 -1.43 9.99
C LYS A 61 -17.58 -1.08 8.53
N THR A 62 -17.36 0.20 8.27
CA THR A 62 -17.07 0.74 6.94
C THR A 62 -15.62 0.43 6.57
N LEU A 63 -15.41 -0.52 5.66
CA LEU A 63 -14.10 -0.97 5.19
C LEU A 63 -13.84 -0.44 3.78
N HIS A 64 -12.84 0.42 3.64
CA HIS A 64 -12.40 0.94 2.35
C HIS A 64 -11.45 -0.07 1.72
N SER A 65 -11.77 -0.55 0.52
CA SER A 65 -10.98 -1.56 -0.19
C SER A 65 -10.14 -0.92 -1.29
N TYR A 66 -8.83 -1.18 -1.23
CA TYR A 66 -7.82 -0.70 -2.17
C TYR A 66 -7.14 -1.88 -2.86
N TRP A 67 -7.00 -1.82 -4.19
CA TRP A 67 -6.21 -2.79 -4.96
C TRP A 67 -5.84 -2.26 -6.34
N ALA A 68 -4.82 -2.88 -6.94
CA ALA A 68 -4.35 -2.61 -8.29
C ALA A 68 -4.73 -3.75 -9.23
N ASP A 69 -5.09 -3.44 -10.47
CA ASP A 69 -5.33 -4.49 -11.48
C ASP A 69 -4.03 -5.21 -11.88
N ALA A 70 -2.90 -4.47 -11.80
CA ALA A 70 -1.55 -4.98 -11.97
C ALA A 70 -1.20 -6.14 -11.00
N CYS A 71 -1.96 -6.36 -9.93
CA CYS A 71 -1.78 -7.54 -9.08
C CYS A 71 -1.94 -8.86 -9.87
N GLY A 72 -2.70 -8.89 -10.95
CA GLY A 72 -2.88 -10.07 -11.80
C GLY A 72 -1.59 -10.55 -12.46
N SER A 73 -0.78 -9.60 -12.96
CA SER A 73 0.48 -9.81 -13.69
C SER A 73 1.74 -9.56 -12.84
N CYS A 74 1.57 -9.30 -11.54
CA CYS A 74 2.67 -8.93 -10.66
C CYS A 74 3.63 -10.10 -10.38
N ALA A 75 4.93 -9.89 -10.63
CA ALA A 75 5.97 -10.91 -10.41
C ALA A 75 6.10 -11.35 -8.94
N ILE A 76 5.86 -10.43 -7.99
CA ILE A 76 5.93 -10.74 -6.55
C ILE A 76 4.60 -11.18 -5.95
N LYS A 77 3.56 -11.41 -6.78
CA LYS A 77 2.23 -11.81 -6.32
C LYS A 77 2.27 -13.01 -5.40
N GLY A 78 3.05 -14.04 -5.72
CA GLY A 78 3.18 -15.26 -4.91
C GLY A 78 3.65 -15.02 -3.46
N ARG A 79 4.40 -13.94 -3.22
CA ARG A 79 4.80 -13.49 -1.86
C ARG A 79 3.85 -12.46 -1.26
N CYS A 80 3.01 -11.83 -2.08
CA CYS A 80 2.08 -10.79 -1.67
C CYS A 80 0.72 -11.35 -1.22
N THR A 81 0.14 -12.26 -1.98
CA THR A 81 -1.12 -12.94 -1.64
C THR A 81 -1.29 -14.21 -2.48
N THR A 82 -1.98 -15.20 -1.95
CA THR A 82 -2.42 -16.37 -2.73
C THR A 82 -3.70 -16.09 -3.53
N SER A 83 -4.41 -14.98 -3.25
CA SER A 83 -5.62 -14.58 -3.96
C SER A 83 -5.32 -13.97 -5.33
N LYS A 84 -6.37 -13.79 -6.16
CA LYS A 84 -6.24 -13.14 -7.50
C LYS A 84 -5.58 -11.76 -7.41
N GLN A 85 -5.82 -11.02 -6.34
CA GLN A 85 -5.29 -9.69 -6.09
C GLN A 85 -5.23 -9.40 -4.59
N ARG A 86 -4.28 -8.56 -4.14
CA ARG A 86 -4.17 -8.15 -2.74
C ARG A 86 -5.13 -7.00 -2.51
N ARG A 87 -6.11 -7.21 -1.62
CA ARG A 87 -7.02 -6.16 -1.17
C ARG A 87 -6.51 -5.62 0.16
N VAL A 88 -6.16 -4.35 0.21
CA VAL A 88 -5.86 -3.63 1.45
C VAL A 88 -7.16 -3.02 1.94
N ARG A 89 -7.56 -3.34 3.18
CA ARG A 89 -8.78 -2.79 3.80
C ARG A 89 -8.38 -1.77 4.87
N ARG A 90 -9.06 -0.62 4.89
CA ARG A 90 -8.91 0.44 5.90
C ARG A 90 -10.22 0.68 6.64
#